data_AF-A0A7W0LUW8-F1
#
_entry.id   AF-A0A7W0LUW8-F1
#
_cell.length_a   1.000
_cell.length_b   1.000
_cell.length_c   1.000
_cell.angle_alpha   90.00
_cell.angle_beta   90.00
_cell.angle_gamma   90.00
#
_symmetry.space_group_name_H-M   'P 1'
#
loop_
_entity.id
_entity.type
_entity.pdbx_description
1 polymer ?
#
loop_
_entity_poly.entity_id
_entity_poly.type
_entity_poly.pdbx_seq_one_letter_code
_entity_poly.pdbx_strand_id
1 'polypeptide(L)'
;MRQATLVAALAAGAVVAPAGAALAQGPSRQTATVVFSEKATSSPTGATVKIRYRAPADAAGKPPAVQKIVTTFAPGTTVDTAVPAVCGASDARLMAEGVEACPAQSVVGGGAVTLDTGVEGQRFVENELALLNNTGELIMLTTVRGSSPPTRAVVRGKIVGNTIVSEIPPIPGGGSDGFTAIRDVDFKVSPIVNRAGGEARAYLTTPASCPSTGVFANSFTFAYRDGVTQEVPSPSACTQLDRTPPRIKLAGVPRNRCVKRGTRARIRVLDSSELRVGVRLNGRRVVVTRLKRVVVRLRRPALRRGRNRLTITARDAAGNRARLTRRFVRCR
;
A
#
# COMPACT_ATOMS: atom_id res chain seq x y z
N MET A 1 11.72 -69.69 24.80
CA MET A 1 10.26 -69.81 24.89
C MET A 1 9.77 -69.03 26.11
N ARG A 2 8.59 -68.36 26.00
CA ARG A 2 7.94 -67.40 26.94
C ARG A 2 8.37 -65.94 26.71
N GLN A 3 7.75 -65.17 25.80
CA GLN A 3 6.42 -64.51 25.84
C GLN A 3 6.13 -63.72 27.12
N ALA A 4 6.15 -62.39 27.01
CA ALA A 4 5.40 -61.47 27.86
C ALA A 4 4.90 -60.31 26.99
N THR A 5 3.59 -60.30 26.79
CA THR A 5 2.78 -59.39 25.99
C THR A 5 2.49 -58.14 26.80
N LEU A 6 2.74 -56.94 26.26
CA LEU A 6 2.39 -55.67 26.89
C LEU A 6 1.39 -54.94 25.97
N VAL A 7 0.13 -54.94 26.38
CA VAL A 7 -0.99 -54.26 25.73
C VAL A 7 -1.00 -52.81 26.22
N ALA A 8 -0.68 -51.87 25.34
CA ALA A 8 -0.81 -50.44 25.60
C ALA A 8 -2.19 -49.95 25.14
N ALA A 9 -3.03 -49.55 26.09
CA ALA A 9 -4.34 -48.97 25.84
C ALA A 9 -4.20 -47.52 25.30
N LEU A 10 -4.67 -47.27 24.08
CA LEU A 10 -4.87 -45.92 23.55
C LEU A 10 -6.12 -45.29 24.19
N ALA A 11 -5.94 -44.28 25.05
CA ALA A 11 -7.01 -43.39 25.47
C ALA A 11 -7.14 -42.25 24.44
N ALA A 12 -8.18 -42.31 23.60
CA ALA A 12 -8.55 -41.24 22.69
C ALA A 12 -9.33 -40.16 23.45
N GLY A 13 -8.62 -39.14 23.96
CA GLY A 13 -9.24 -37.95 24.54
C GLY A 13 -9.77 -37.03 23.43
N ALA A 14 -11.10 -36.96 23.28
CA ALA A 14 -11.76 -36.01 22.40
C ALA A 14 -11.62 -34.59 22.98
N VAL A 15 -10.76 -33.77 22.38
CA VAL A 15 -10.68 -32.33 22.67
C VAL A 15 -11.88 -31.65 22.00
N VAL A 16 -12.92 -31.35 22.80
CA VAL A 16 -14.04 -30.51 22.36
C VAL A 16 -13.53 -29.07 22.31
N ALA A 17 -13.19 -28.59 21.11
CA ALA A 17 -12.88 -27.18 20.91
C ALA A 17 -14.17 -26.36 21.13
N PRO A 18 -14.14 -25.29 21.95
CA PRO A 18 -15.29 -24.41 22.10
C PRO A 18 -15.54 -23.70 20.77
N ALA A 19 -16.69 -23.97 20.16
CA ALA A 19 -17.19 -23.18 19.05
C ALA A 19 -17.48 -21.77 19.59
N GLY A 20 -16.58 -20.83 19.32
CA GLY A 20 -16.80 -19.42 19.63
C GLY A 20 -18.05 -18.95 18.89
N ALA A 21 -19.14 -18.73 19.63
CA ALA A 21 -20.32 -18.09 19.10
C ALA A 21 -19.92 -16.69 18.60
N ALA A 22 -19.97 -16.50 17.29
CA ALA A 22 -19.87 -15.17 16.71
C ALA A 22 -21.06 -14.37 17.23
N LEU A 23 -20.85 -13.50 18.22
CA LEU A 23 -21.85 -12.55 18.66
C LEU A 23 -22.29 -11.76 17.42
N ALA A 24 -23.57 -11.89 17.06
CA ALA A 24 -24.15 -11.12 15.97
C ALA A 24 -23.85 -9.64 16.26
N GLN A 25 -22.98 -9.03 15.44
CA GLN A 25 -22.72 -7.61 15.57
C GLN A 25 -24.07 -6.90 15.39
N GLY A 26 -24.44 -6.05 16.34
CA GLY A 26 -25.67 -5.26 16.25
C GLY A 26 -25.71 -4.44 14.96
N PRO A 27 -26.83 -3.75 14.67
CA PRO A 27 -26.97 -2.98 13.43
C PRO A 27 -25.77 -2.04 13.20
N SER A 28 -25.25 -2.04 11.98
CA SER A 28 -24.03 -1.28 11.64
C SER A 28 -24.23 0.22 11.90
N ARG A 29 -23.30 0.81 12.65
CA ARG A 29 -23.27 2.24 13.03
C ARG A 29 -22.42 3.08 12.07
N GLN A 30 -21.79 2.44 11.11
CA GLN A 30 -20.76 3.03 10.27
C GLN A 30 -20.45 2.20 9.02
N THR A 31 -19.96 2.88 7.98
CA THR A 31 -19.18 2.29 6.90
C THR A 31 -17.78 2.88 6.94
N ALA A 32 -16.77 2.09 6.61
CA ALA A 32 -15.38 2.51 6.65
C ALA A 32 -14.59 1.89 5.49
N THR A 33 -13.74 2.70 4.86
CA THR A 33 -12.85 2.25 3.80
C THR A 33 -11.48 2.89 3.96
N VAL A 34 -10.45 2.10 3.67
CA VAL A 34 -9.08 2.52 3.45
C VAL A 34 -8.59 1.89 2.16
N VAL A 35 -8.11 2.73 1.24
CA VAL A 35 -7.61 2.31 -0.07
C VAL A 35 -6.21 2.86 -0.25
N PHE A 36 -5.24 1.97 -0.45
CA PHE A 36 -3.88 2.37 -0.82
C PHE A 36 -3.88 3.02 -2.20
N SER A 37 -3.03 4.04 -2.38
CA SER A 37 -2.90 4.70 -3.69
C SER A 37 -2.17 3.84 -4.72
N GLU A 38 -1.48 2.79 -4.27
CA GLU A 38 -0.74 1.83 -5.10
C GLU A 38 -1.27 0.42 -4.83
N LYS A 39 -1.37 -0.39 -5.90
CA LYS A 39 -1.83 -1.78 -5.83
C LYS A 39 -0.65 -2.75 -5.80
N ALA A 40 0.46 -2.37 -6.42
CA ALA A 40 1.66 -3.18 -6.48
C ALA A 40 2.22 -3.46 -5.08
N THR A 41 2.68 -4.68 -4.86
CA THR A 41 3.35 -5.07 -3.61
C THR A 41 4.70 -4.37 -3.43
N SER A 42 5.17 -4.27 -2.17
CA SER A 42 6.46 -3.67 -1.82
C SER A 42 6.69 -2.28 -2.41
N SER A 43 5.63 -1.48 -2.54
CA SER A 43 5.67 -0.21 -3.25
C SER A 43 5.33 0.94 -2.31
N PRO A 44 6.05 2.08 -2.40
CA PRO A 44 5.65 3.31 -1.74
C PRO A 44 4.20 3.67 -2.07
N THR A 45 3.43 4.04 -1.07
CA THR A 45 2.00 4.30 -1.25
C THR A 45 1.52 5.40 -0.32
N GLY A 46 0.36 5.96 -0.63
CA GLY A 46 -0.47 6.74 0.28
C GLY A 46 -1.71 5.95 0.64
N ALA A 47 -2.65 6.57 1.34
CA ALA A 47 -3.93 5.96 1.67
C ALA A 47 -5.05 6.99 1.58
N THR A 48 -6.22 6.59 1.08
CA THR A 48 -7.46 7.38 1.22
C THR A 48 -8.35 6.68 2.23
N VAL A 49 -8.78 7.40 3.26
CA VAL A 49 -9.68 6.90 4.30
C VAL A 49 -11.00 7.64 4.21
N LYS A 50 -12.09 6.87 4.20
CA LYS A 50 -13.45 7.41 4.31
C LYS A 50 -14.23 6.65 5.35
N ILE A 51 -14.86 7.36 6.28
CA ILE A 51 -15.72 6.78 7.32
C ILE A 51 -17.00 7.59 7.37
N ARG A 52 -18.14 6.92 7.37
CA ARG A 52 -19.45 7.54 7.58
C ARG A 52 -20.14 6.85 8.74
N TYR A 53 -20.51 7.61 9.75
CA TYR A 53 -21.24 7.16 10.92
C TYR A 53 -22.73 7.48 10.79
N ARG A 54 -23.58 6.67 11.41
CA ARG A 54 -25.04 6.83 11.44
C ARG A 54 -25.61 6.30 12.75
N ALA A 55 -26.75 6.85 13.17
CA ALA A 55 -27.54 6.22 14.22
C ALA A 55 -28.21 4.94 13.66
N PRO A 56 -28.17 3.80 14.37
CA PRO A 56 -28.76 2.55 13.89
C PRO A 56 -30.28 2.59 13.70
N ALA A 57 -30.99 3.33 14.56
CA ALA A 57 -32.46 3.43 14.56
C ALA A 57 -32.99 4.58 13.70
N ASP A 58 -32.16 5.58 13.42
CA ASP A 58 -32.51 6.76 12.63
C ASP A 58 -31.28 7.22 11.84
N ALA A 59 -31.31 7.05 10.52
CA ALA A 59 -30.20 7.45 9.65
C ALA A 59 -29.97 8.97 9.63
N ALA A 60 -30.99 9.77 9.98
CA ALA A 60 -30.88 11.23 10.13
C ALA A 60 -30.57 11.64 11.57
N GLY A 61 -30.56 10.70 12.51
CA GLY A 61 -30.25 10.91 13.92
C GLY A 61 -28.75 11.09 14.16
N LYS A 62 -28.40 11.63 15.32
CA LYS A 62 -27.01 11.78 15.72
C LYS A 62 -26.38 10.39 15.91
N PRO A 63 -25.23 10.08 15.27
CA PRO A 63 -24.54 8.81 15.51
C PRO A 63 -24.06 8.71 16.96
N PRO A 64 -23.95 7.49 17.52
CA PRO A 64 -23.30 7.28 18.80
C PRO A 64 -21.85 7.77 18.77
N ALA A 65 -21.40 8.47 19.83
CA ALA A 65 -20.05 8.98 19.91
C ALA A 65 -19.00 7.84 19.97
N VAL A 66 -18.06 7.85 19.02
CA VAL A 66 -16.91 6.93 18.99
C VAL A 66 -15.85 7.40 20.00
N GLN A 67 -15.27 6.48 20.77
CA GLN A 67 -14.19 6.76 21.73
C GLN A 67 -12.83 6.30 21.24
N LYS A 68 -12.79 5.24 20.41
CA LYS A 68 -11.53 4.64 19.95
C LYS A 68 -11.70 4.08 18.56
N ILE A 69 -10.72 4.36 17.71
CA ILE A 69 -10.62 3.83 16.36
C ILE A 69 -9.28 3.13 16.23
N VAL A 70 -9.30 1.85 15.87
CA VAL A 70 -8.12 1.06 15.55
C VAL A 70 -8.14 0.79 14.05
N THR A 71 -7.25 1.44 13.31
CA THR A 71 -7.04 1.14 11.89
C THR A 71 -5.96 0.07 11.78
N THR A 72 -6.30 -1.10 11.25
CA THR A 72 -5.34 -2.18 11.02
C THR A 72 -5.13 -2.33 9.52
N PHE A 73 -3.94 -1.99 9.04
CA PHE A 73 -3.56 -2.24 7.66
C PHE A 73 -3.27 -3.72 7.42
N ALA A 74 -3.24 -4.15 6.17
CA ALA A 74 -2.87 -5.52 5.82
C ALA A 74 -1.48 -5.92 6.40
N PRO A 75 -1.30 -7.17 6.84
CA PRO A 75 -0.02 -7.64 7.37
C PRO A 75 1.13 -7.37 6.40
N GLY A 76 2.24 -6.85 6.92
CA GLY A 76 3.41 -6.46 6.13
C GLY A 76 3.34 -5.06 5.54
N THR A 77 2.23 -4.32 5.69
CA THR A 77 2.24 -2.86 5.52
C THR A 77 3.18 -2.25 6.55
N THR A 78 4.04 -1.33 6.12
CA THR A 78 4.93 -0.59 7.02
C THR A 78 4.56 0.88 7.06
N VAL A 79 4.62 1.47 8.26
CA VAL A 79 4.50 2.92 8.49
C VAL A 79 5.83 3.41 9.08
N ASP A 80 6.65 4.08 8.29
CA ASP A 80 8.00 4.50 8.66
C ASP A 80 8.04 5.99 9.01
N THR A 81 7.76 6.29 10.28
CA THR A 81 7.71 7.67 10.81
C THR A 81 9.06 8.40 10.79
N ALA A 82 10.17 7.69 10.50
CA ALA A 82 11.47 8.31 10.30
C ALA A 82 11.67 8.88 8.89
N VAL A 83 10.70 8.69 7.98
CA VAL A 83 10.78 9.21 6.60
C VAL A 83 10.43 10.70 6.53
N PRO A 84 9.24 11.16 6.96
CA PRO A 84 8.91 12.59 6.98
C PRO A 84 9.63 13.32 8.12
N ALA A 85 9.59 14.66 8.11
CA ALA A 85 10.03 15.40 9.30
C ALA A 85 9.10 15.11 10.49
N VAL A 86 9.61 15.31 11.70
CA VAL A 86 8.88 15.07 12.95
C VAL A 86 8.27 16.39 13.43
N CYS A 87 6.98 16.38 13.75
CA CYS A 87 6.36 17.45 14.54
C CYS A 87 6.45 17.15 16.04
N GLY A 88 7.33 17.86 16.72
CA GLY A 88 7.48 17.80 18.18
C GLY A 88 6.61 18.80 18.96
N ALA A 89 5.65 19.47 18.31
CA ALA A 89 4.80 20.44 18.99
C ALA A 89 3.87 19.75 20.00
N SER A 90 3.67 20.40 21.16
CA SER A 90 2.67 19.99 22.15
C SER A 90 1.26 20.28 21.66
N ASP A 91 0.26 19.63 22.25
CA ASP A 91 -1.15 19.86 21.88
C ASP A 91 -1.56 21.31 22.13
N ALA A 92 -1.10 21.92 23.22
CA ALA A 92 -1.33 23.33 23.52
C ALA A 92 -0.79 24.24 22.41
N ARG A 93 0.42 23.96 21.91
CA ARG A 93 1.04 24.72 20.82
C ARG A 93 0.30 24.51 19.50
N LEU A 94 -0.08 23.28 19.18
CA LEU A 94 -0.89 22.95 18.00
C LEU A 94 -2.26 23.62 18.04
N MET A 95 -2.90 23.70 19.20
CA MET A 95 -4.18 24.40 19.36
C MET A 95 -4.05 25.91 19.13
N ALA A 96 -2.94 26.52 19.57
CA ALA A 96 -2.68 27.95 19.42
C ALA A 96 -2.21 28.32 18.00
N GLU A 97 -1.16 27.68 17.50
CA GLU A 97 -0.45 28.02 16.26
C GLU A 97 -0.95 27.23 15.03
N GLY A 98 -1.65 26.11 15.24
CA GLY A 98 -2.10 25.25 14.15
C GLY A 98 -0.95 24.45 13.52
N VAL A 99 -1.03 24.25 12.20
CA VAL A 99 -0.01 23.49 11.44
C VAL A 99 1.36 24.17 11.43
N GLU A 100 1.40 25.50 11.60
CA GLU A 100 2.63 26.31 11.62
C GLU A 100 3.49 26.03 12.86
N ALA A 101 2.95 25.34 13.86
CA ALA A 101 3.73 24.84 15.01
C ALA A 101 4.76 23.76 14.61
N CYS A 102 4.63 23.19 13.40
CA CYS A 102 5.42 22.08 12.91
C CYS A 102 6.24 22.45 11.66
N PRO A 103 7.33 21.74 11.36
CA PRO A 103 7.97 21.82 10.04
C PRO A 103 6.99 21.45 8.93
N ALA A 104 6.97 22.19 7.82
CA ALA A 104 6.06 21.89 6.70
C ALA A 104 6.20 20.45 6.16
N GLN A 105 7.40 19.88 6.21
CA GLN A 105 7.70 18.50 5.78
C GLN A 105 7.19 17.42 6.75
N SER A 106 6.63 17.78 7.91
CA SER A 106 5.93 16.82 8.77
C SER A 106 4.48 16.63 8.37
N VAL A 107 3.93 17.46 7.48
CA VAL A 107 2.57 17.28 6.96
C VAL A 107 2.55 16.07 6.04
N VAL A 108 1.88 14.99 6.46
CA VAL A 108 1.79 13.74 5.71
C VAL A 108 0.47 13.57 4.96
N GLY A 109 -0.46 14.50 5.11
CA GLY A 109 -1.75 14.43 4.47
C GLY A 109 -2.75 15.42 5.04
N GLY A 110 -4.00 15.27 4.62
CA GLY A 110 -5.09 16.11 5.08
C GLY A 110 -6.43 15.72 4.49
N GLY A 111 -7.47 16.44 4.90
CA GLY A 111 -8.84 16.14 4.51
C GLY A 111 -9.87 16.96 5.30
N ALA A 112 -11.00 16.33 5.58
CA ALA A 112 -12.12 16.94 6.29
C ALA A 112 -12.74 15.96 7.29
N VAL A 113 -13.31 16.53 8.35
CA VAL A 113 -14.13 15.82 9.33
C VAL A 113 -15.37 16.64 9.62
N THR A 114 -16.55 16.01 9.53
CA THR A 114 -17.81 16.60 9.96
C THR A 114 -18.20 16.02 11.30
N LEU A 115 -18.47 16.88 12.28
CA LEU A 115 -18.97 16.50 13.60
C LEU A 115 -20.48 16.74 13.69
N ASP A 116 -21.20 15.89 14.42
CA ASP A 116 -22.61 16.09 14.81
C ASP A 116 -22.67 16.39 16.31
N THR A 117 -22.91 17.65 16.66
CA THR A 117 -23.00 18.11 18.05
C THR A 117 -24.31 17.66 18.71
N GLY A 118 -25.35 17.36 17.93
CA GLY A 118 -26.70 17.14 18.46
C GLY A 118 -27.38 18.37 19.03
N VAL A 119 -26.82 19.57 18.85
CA VAL A 119 -27.41 20.84 19.27
C VAL A 119 -28.17 21.46 18.10
N GLU A 120 -29.43 21.82 18.32
CA GLU A 120 -30.25 22.47 17.30
C GLU A 120 -29.64 23.82 16.86
N GLY A 121 -29.73 24.15 15.57
CA GLY A 121 -29.11 25.35 15.00
C GLY A 121 -27.58 25.30 14.81
N GLN A 122 -26.88 24.39 15.48
CA GLN A 122 -25.41 24.18 15.36
C GLN A 122 -25.04 22.71 15.23
N ARG A 123 -25.90 21.94 14.56
CA ARG A 123 -25.83 20.48 14.55
C ARG A 123 -24.55 19.97 13.89
N PHE A 124 -24.15 20.55 12.76
CA PHE A 124 -22.98 20.09 12.02
C PHE A 124 -21.85 21.10 12.10
N VAL A 125 -20.66 20.62 12.48
CA VAL A 125 -19.43 21.41 12.51
C VAL A 125 -18.46 20.83 11.50
N GLU A 126 -18.16 21.61 10.47
CA GLU A 126 -17.22 21.26 9.42
C GLU A 126 -15.79 21.61 9.86
N ASN A 127 -14.90 20.62 9.79
CA ASN A 127 -13.50 20.78 10.15
C ASN A 127 -12.59 20.47 8.97
N GLU A 128 -11.54 21.27 8.81
CA GLU A 128 -10.35 20.88 8.05
C GLU A 128 -9.49 19.98 8.92
N LEU A 129 -8.86 18.98 8.29
CA LEU A 129 -7.98 18.03 8.94
C LEU A 129 -6.59 18.12 8.32
N ALA A 130 -5.58 18.34 9.17
CA ALA A 130 -4.18 18.15 8.82
C ALA A 130 -3.64 16.90 9.52
N LEU A 131 -2.86 16.11 8.79
CA LEU A 131 -2.17 14.93 9.30
C LEU A 131 -0.68 15.24 9.43
N LEU A 132 -0.16 15.16 10.64
CA LEU A 132 1.24 15.48 10.96
C LEU A 132 1.96 14.24 11.47
N ASN A 133 3.15 13.99 10.96
CA ASN A 133 4.02 12.90 11.41
C ASN A 133 4.72 13.25 12.71
N ASN A 134 4.75 12.31 13.63
CA ASN A 134 5.63 12.34 14.80
C ASN A 134 6.22 10.93 15.02
N THR A 135 7.26 10.81 15.83
CA THR A 135 7.90 9.51 16.08
C THR A 135 6.91 8.53 16.70
N GLY A 136 6.55 7.49 15.94
CA GLY A 136 5.57 6.47 16.38
C GLY A 136 4.13 6.99 16.49
N GLU A 137 3.81 8.16 15.92
CA GLU A 137 2.49 8.78 16.04
C GLU A 137 2.03 9.45 14.73
N LEU A 138 0.71 9.44 14.52
CA LEU A 138 0.02 10.27 13.55
C LEU A 138 -0.83 11.30 14.30
N ILE A 139 -0.47 12.58 14.20
CA ILE A 139 -1.23 13.66 14.83
C ILE A 139 -2.30 14.13 13.83
N MET A 140 -3.55 14.15 14.28
CA MET A 140 -4.70 14.67 13.56
C MET A 140 -5.07 16.01 14.19
N LEU A 141 -4.77 17.10 13.49
CA LEU A 141 -5.17 18.44 13.89
C LEU A 141 -6.41 18.85 13.10
N THR A 142 -7.53 19.03 13.80
CA THR A 142 -8.76 19.55 13.19
C THR A 142 -8.92 21.02 13.47
N THR A 143 -9.32 21.81 12.46
CA THR A 143 -9.64 23.23 12.60
C THR A 143 -11.06 23.49 12.11
N VAL A 144 -11.90 24.12 12.92
CA VAL A 144 -13.29 24.47 12.55
C VAL A 144 -13.26 25.49 11.42
N ARG A 145 -13.91 25.17 10.30
CA ARG A 145 -13.95 26.05 9.13
C ARG A 145 -14.68 27.36 9.46
N GLY A 146 -14.09 28.47 9.02
CA GLY A 146 -14.68 29.81 9.18
C GLY A 146 -14.68 30.35 10.62
N SER A 147 -14.06 29.65 11.57
CA SER A 147 -13.93 30.15 12.94
C SER A 147 -12.88 31.25 13.05
N SER A 148 -13.20 32.31 13.80
CA SER A 148 -12.28 33.41 14.15
C SER A 148 -12.51 33.81 15.62
N PRO A 149 -11.53 33.60 16.52
CA PRO A 149 -10.23 32.96 16.27
C PRO A 149 -10.39 31.47 15.86
N PRO A 150 -9.37 30.85 15.24
CA PRO A 150 -9.44 29.45 14.84
C PRO A 150 -9.66 28.50 16.02
N THR A 151 -10.74 27.73 15.99
CA THR A 151 -11.02 26.68 16.97
C THR A 151 -10.41 25.37 16.51
N ARG A 152 -9.59 24.73 17.35
CA ARG A 152 -8.83 23.53 16.99
C ARG A 152 -8.96 22.42 18.02
N ALA A 153 -8.77 21.18 17.57
CA ALA A 153 -8.62 20.01 18.41
C ALA A 153 -7.52 19.10 17.89
N VAL A 154 -6.88 18.37 18.81
CA VAL A 154 -5.75 17.48 18.51
C VAL A 154 -6.11 16.06 18.94
N VAL A 155 -5.90 15.11 18.05
CA VAL A 155 -5.94 13.67 18.35
C VAL A 155 -4.60 13.07 17.97
N ARG A 156 -4.01 12.26 18.86
CA ARG A 156 -2.77 11.51 18.59
C ARG A 156 -3.09 10.05 18.39
N GLY A 157 -2.82 9.55 17.19
CA GLY A 157 -2.91 8.13 16.86
C GLY A 157 -1.56 7.45 17.09
N LYS A 158 -1.50 6.47 17.99
CA LYS A 158 -0.28 5.68 18.22
C LYS A 158 -0.09 4.67 17.09
N ILE A 159 1.10 4.63 16.51
CA ILE A 159 1.48 3.68 15.46
C ILE A 159 2.22 2.50 16.10
N VAL A 160 1.69 1.29 15.93
CA VAL A 160 2.32 0.05 16.38
C VAL A 160 2.29 -0.96 15.23
N GLY A 161 3.45 -1.19 14.61
CA GLY A 161 3.54 -2.06 13.42
C GLY A 161 2.68 -1.54 12.26
N ASN A 162 1.67 -2.32 11.88
CA ASN A 162 0.69 -2.01 10.84
C ASN A 162 -0.64 -1.46 11.39
N THR A 163 -0.67 -1.05 12.65
CA THR A 163 -1.88 -0.56 13.33
C THR A 163 -1.72 0.89 13.77
N ILE A 164 -2.78 1.68 13.61
CA ILE A 164 -2.92 3.04 14.16
C ILE A 164 -4.07 3.03 15.17
N VAL A 165 -3.77 3.38 16.42
CA VAL A 165 -4.73 3.44 17.52
C VAL A 165 -4.99 4.90 17.88
N SER A 166 -6.19 5.40 17.59
CA SER A 166 -6.61 6.77 17.88
C SER A 166 -7.65 6.77 19.00
N GLU A 167 -7.38 7.52 20.06
CA GLU A 167 -8.32 7.75 21.17
C GLU A 167 -8.94 9.13 21.02
N ILE A 168 -10.27 9.17 20.93
CA ILE A 168 -11.00 10.41 20.69
C ILE A 168 -11.38 11.01 22.05
N PRO A 169 -10.92 12.23 22.39
CA PRO A 169 -11.25 12.85 23.66
C PRO A 169 -12.77 13.05 23.79
N PRO A 170 -13.31 13.07 25.01
CA PRO A 170 -14.71 13.41 25.22
C PRO A 170 -14.92 14.90 24.87
N ILE A 171 -15.65 15.16 23.78
CA ILE A 171 -16.05 16.50 23.39
C ILE A 171 -17.51 16.66 23.82
N PRO A 172 -17.86 17.62 24.70
CA PRO A 172 -19.26 17.86 25.07
C PRO A 172 -20.15 18.10 23.84
N GLY A 173 -21.40 17.66 23.91
CA GLY A 173 -22.40 17.86 22.87
C GLY A 173 -23.82 17.72 23.43
N GLY A 174 -24.82 18.00 22.59
CA GLY A 174 -26.23 17.74 22.88
C GLY A 174 -26.61 16.27 22.70
N GLY A 175 -27.90 15.95 22.80
CA GLY A 175 -28.41 14.58 22.69
C GLY A 175 -28.24 13.75 23.96
N SER A 176 -28.72 12.50 23.93
CA SER A 176 -28.82 11.64 25.13
C SER A 176 -27.47 11.13 25.64
N ASP A 177 -26.44 11.08 24.80
CA ASP A 177 -25.09 10.65 25.20
C ASP A 177 -24.22 11.79 25.71
N GLY A 178 -24.61 13.06 25.52
CA GLY A 178 -23.88 14.24 26.00
C GLY A 178 -22.54 14.52 25.29
N PHE A 179 -22.21 13.81 24.20
CA PHE A 179 -20.91 13.92 23.52
C PHE A 179 -21.05 14.24 22.04
N THR A 180 -20.29 15.18 21.51
CA THR A 180 -20.22 15.40 20.06
C THR A 180 -19.76 14.11 19.34
N ALA A 181 -20.47 13.74 18.28
CA ALA A 181 -20.18 12.54 17.49
C ALA A 181 -19.43 12.90 16.20
N ILE A 182 -18.63 11.96 15.69
CA ILE A 182 -18.07 12.07 14.34
C ILE A 182 -19.14 11.58 13.37
N ARG A 183 -19.42 12.34 12.30
CA ARG A 183 -20.40 11.98 11.26
C ARG A 183 -19.72 11.48 10.00
N ASP A 184 -18.82 12.27 9.44
CA ASP A 184 -18.10 11.93 8.22
C ASP A 184 -16.60 12.22 8.41
N VAL A 185 -15.76 11.36 7.84
CA VAL A 185 -14.31 11.49 7.77
C VAL A 185 -13.91 11.22 6.33
N ASP A 186 -13.16 12.12 5.71
CA ASP A 186 -12.55 11.90 4.39
C ASP A 186 -11.16 12.54 4.39
N PHE A 187 -10.12 11.70 4.35
CA PHE A 187 -8.75 12.20 4.29
C PHE A 187 -7.84 11.33 3.44
N LYS A 188 -6.70 11.94 3.06
CA LYS A 188 -5.65 11.28 2.31
C LYS A 188 -4.32 11.42 3.02
N VAL A 189 -3.59 10.31 3.12
CA VAL A 189 -2.16 10.25 3.41
C VAL A 189 -1.41 10.26 2.09
N SER A 190 -0.46 11.16 1.94
CA SER A 190 0.35 11.32 0.73
C SER A 190 1.39 10.21 0.58
N PRO A 191 1.72 9.78 -0.66
CA PRO A 191 2.80 8.83 -0.92
C PRO A 191 4.18 9.49 -0.77
N ILE A 192 4.61 9.69 0.47
CA ILE A 192 5.88 10.37 0.77
C ILE A 192 7.05 9.40 0.62
N VAL A 193 8.05 9.80 -0.17
CA VAL A 193 9.28 9.05 -0.41
C VAL A 193 10.47 9.97 -0.23
N ASN A 194 11.41 9.57 0.62
CA ASN A 194 12.71 10.22 0.72
C ASN A 194 13.82 9.29 0.25
N ARG A 195 14.83 9.87 -0.39
CA ARG A 195 16.04 9.16 -0.78
C ARG A 195 17.17 9.55 0.15
N ALA A 196 17.66 8.58 0.91
CA ALA A 196 18.82 8.75 1.79
C ALA A 196 19.81 7.63 1.48
N GLY A 197 21.10 7.96 1.27
CA GLY A 197 22.14 6.97 1.01
C GLY A 197 21.95 6.15 -0.29
N GLY A 198 21.16 6.63 -1.24
CA GLY A 198 20.86 5.92 -2.50
C GLY A 198 19.69 4.93 -2.40
N GLU A 199 19.13 4.72 -1.20
CA GLU A 199 17.94 3.91 -0.99
C GLU A 199 16.69 4.81 -0.90
N ALA A 200 15.59 4.38 -1.52
CA ALA A 200 14.30 5.06 -1.41
C ALA A 200 13.53 4.45 -0.24
N ARG A 201 13.22 5.27 0.78
CA ARG A 201 12.35 4.91 1.90
C ARG A 201 11.02 5.65 1.77
N ALA A 202 9.93 5.00 2.17
CA ALA A 202 8.59 5.55 2.05
C ALA A 202 7.89 5.59 3.40
N TYR A 203 7.07 6.63 3.62
CA TYR A 203 6.30 6.76 4.85
C TYR A 203 5.30 5.61 5.03
N LEU A 204 4.66 5.17 3.94
CA LEU A 204 3.76 4.03 3.92
C LEU A 204 4.16 3.11 2.75
N THR A 205 4.27 1.80 3.01
CA THR A 205 4.63 0.80 1.98
C THR A 205 3.60 -0.32 1.97
N THR A 206 3.15 -0.74 0.78
CA THR A 206 2.26 -1.90 0.64
C THR A 206 2.94 -3.21 1.05
N PRO A 207 2.17 -4.24 1.44
CA PRO A 207 2.72 -5.55 1.78
C PRO A 207 3.60 -6.16 0.68
N ALA A 208 4.50 -7.06 1.06
CA ALA A 208 5.45 -7.70 0.13
C ALA A 208 4.80 -8.71 -0.83
N SER A 209 3.65 -9.25 -0.45
CA SER A 209 2.91 -10.27 -1.20
C SER A 209 1.45 -9.87 -1.38
N CYS A 210 0.91 -10.15 -2.56
CA CYS A 210 -0.51 -10.02 -2.84
C CYS A 210 -1.14 -11.42 -2.75
N PRO A 211 -2.09 -11.66 -1.85
CA PRO A 211 -2.78 -12.94 -1.76
C PRO A 211 -3.47 -13.32 -3.08
N SER A 212 -3.77 -14.60 -3.26
CA SER A 212 -4.49 -15.09 -4.46
C SER A 212 -5.89 -14.48 -4.62
N THR A 213 -6.48 -13.97 -3.53
CA THR A 213 -7.74 -13.21 -3.55
C THR A 213 -7.61 -11.84 -4.23
N GLY A 214 -6.39 -11.36 -4.50
CA GLY A 214 -6.15 -10.09 -5.19
C GLY A 214 -6.43 -8.85 -4.34
N VAL A 215 -6.51 -8.99 -3.01
CA VAL A 215 -6.76 -7.88 -2.08
C VAL A 215 -5.82 -7.90 -0.87
N PHE A 216 -5.40 -6.71 -0.45
CA PHE A 216 -4.87 -6.45 0.88
C PHE A 216 -6.05 -6.35 1.87
N ALA A 217 -6.03 -7.14 2.93
CA ALA A 217 -7.08 -7.17 3.94
C ALA A 217 -6.79 -6.14 5.06
N ASN A 218 -7.42 -4.97 4.98
CA ASN A 218 -7.40 -3.98 6.07
C ASN A 218 -8.69 -4.08 6.89
N SER A 219 -8.69 -3.54 8.11
CA SER A 219 -9.91 -3.41 8.92
C SER A 219 -9.89 -2.18 9.81
N PHE A 220 -11.06 -1.82 10.32
CA PHE A 220 -11.24 -0.81 11.35
C PHE A 220 -12.00 -1.42 12.52
N THR A 221 -11.52 -1.26 13.74
CA THR A 221 -12.28 -1.55 14.96
C THR A 221 -12.69 -0.23 15.61
N PHE A 222 -13.98 -0.08 15.89
CA PHE A 222 -14.58 1.08 16.53
C PHE A 222 -15.09 0.67 17.89
N ALA A 223 -14.67 1.37 18.94
CA ALA A 223 -15.32 1.30 20.24
C ALA A 223 -16.10 2.60 20.46
N TYR A 224 -17.35 2.48 20.87
CA TYR A 224 -18.28 3.57 21.14
C TYR A 224 -18.39 3.82 22.64
N ARG A 225 -18.82 5.03 23.01
CA ARG A 225 -18.98 5.44 24.42
C ARG A 225 -20.10 4.69 25.16
N ASP A 226 -21.05 4.13 24.43
CA ASP A 226 -22.10 3.27 24.97
C ASP A 226 -21.64 1.81 25.18
N GLY A 227 -20.34 1.53 25.03
CA GLY A 227 -19.73 0.21 25.24
C GLY A 227 -19.78 -0.72 24.03
N VAL A 228 -20.47 -0.33 22.94
CA VAL A 228 -20.53 -1.16 21.74
C VAL A 228 -19.19 -1.14 21.01
N THR A 229 -18.76 -2.31 20.51
CA THR A 229 -17.59 -2.44 19.62
C THR A 229 -18.01 -3.08 18.30
N GLN A 230 -17.53 -2.55 17.19
CA GLN A 230 -17.79 -3.08 15.85
C GLN A 230 -16.51 -3.08 15.01
N GLU A 231 -16.30 -4.16 14.25
CA GLU A 231 -15.21 -4.27 13.28
C GLU A 231 -15.76 -4.19 11.86
N VAL A 232 -15.10 -3.41 11.01
CA VAL A 232 -15.45 -3.24 9.60
C VAL A 232 -14.28 -3.65 8.73
N PRO A 233 -14.38 -4.72 7.92
CA PRO A 233 -13.37 -5.06 6.94
C PRO A 233 -13.31 -4.01 5.82
N SER A 234 -12.11 -3.74 5.33
CA SER A 234 -11.85 -2.78 4.26
C SER A 234 -10.81 -3.32 3.26
N PRO A 235 -11.21 -4.28 2.39
CA PRO A 235 -10.31 -4.82 1.39
C PRO A 235 -9.89 -3.75 0.38
N SER A 236 -8.60 -3.71 0.02
CA SER A 236 -8.08 -2.86 -1.06
C SER A 236 -7.38 -3.73 -2.10
N ALA A 237 -7.65 -3.52 -3.39
CA ALA A 237 -7.07 -4.32 -4.46
C ALA A 237 -5.53 -4.32 -4.45
N CYS A 238 -4.92 -5.46 -4.75
CA CYS A 238 -3.48 -5.59 -4.88
C CYS A 238 -3.07 -6.32 -6.17
N THR A 239 -1.81 -6.13 -6.55
CA THR A 239 -1.15 -6.88 -7.61
C THR A 239 0.26 -7.25 -7.16
N GLN A 240 0.68 -8.48 -7.45
CA GLN A 240 2.07 -8.86 -7.21
C GLN A 240 2.98 -8.05 -8.14
N LEU A 241 3.95 -7.34 -7.57
CA LEU A 241 4.95 -6.64 -8.36
C LEU A 241 5.82 -7.67 -9.10
N ASP A 242 5.78 -7.62 -10.43
CA ASP A 242 6.65 -8.45 -11.26
C ASP A 242 8.06 -7.87 -11.30
N ARG A 243 8.99 -8.53 -10.61
CA ARG A 243 10.43 -8.22 -10.60
C ARG A 243 11.25 -9.19 -11.46
N THR A 244 10.59 -10.10 -12.18
CA THR A 244 11.28 -11.15 -12.93
C THR A 244 11.66 -10.63 -14.31
N PRO A 245 12.96 -10.48 -14.64
CA PRO A 245 13.34 -9.99 -15.95
C PRO A 245 13.07 -11.05 -17.04
N PRO A 246 12.70 -10.61 -18.26
CA PRO A 246 12.44 -11.52 -19.37
C PRO A 246 13.69 -12.33 -19.75
N ARG A 247 13.57 -13.62 -20.06
CA ARG A 247 14.75 -14.45 -20.38
C ARG A 247 14.99 -14.50 -21.89
N ILE A 248 16.16 -14.03 -22.35
CA ILE A 248 16.53 -14.01 -23.78
C ILE A 248 17.32 -15.25 -24.16
N LYS A 249 16.81 -16.02 -25.14
CA LYS A 249 17.51 -17.13 -25.81
C LYS A 249 17.93 -16.71 -27.22
N LEU A 250 19.16 -17.04 -27.60
CA LEU A 250 19.73 -16.74 -28.92
C LEU A 250 20.33 -18.00 -29.54
N ALA A 251 19.93 -18.30 -30.78
CA ALA A 251 20.47 -19.37 -31.61
C ALA A 251 20.90 -18.86 -32.99
N GLY A 252 21.72 -19.64 -33.70
CA GLY A 252 22.15 -19.35 -35.08
C GLY A 252 23.32 -18.36 -35.21
N VAL A 253 23.77 -17.73 -34.13
CA VAL A 253 25.00 -16.91 -34.13
C VAL A 253 26.12 -17.69 -33.44
N PRO A 254 27.18 -18.09 -34.16
CA PRO A 254 28.26 -18.89 -33.58
C PRO A 254 29.02 -18.10 -32.52
N ARG A 255 29.53 -18.80 -31.50
CA ARG A 255 30.40 -18.22 -30.45
C ARG A 255 31.87 -18.27 -30.85
N ASN A 256 32.32 -19.44 -31.30
CA ASN A 256 33.75 -19.75 -31.50
C ASN A 256 34.10 -20.05 -32.96
N ARG A 257 33.20 -19.74 -33.91
CA ARG A 257 33.41 -19.96 -35.34
C ARG A 257 33.13 -18.68 -36.11
N CYS A 258 33.84 -18.47 -37.21
CA CYS A 258 33.59 -17.33 -38.07
C CYS A 258 32.43 -17.61 -39.04
N VAL A 259 31.74 -16.55 -39.46
CA VAL A 259 30.61 -16.62 -40.40
C VAL A 259 31.11 -16.29 -41.82
N LYS A 260 31.10 -17.27 -42.74
CA LYS A 260 31.52 -17.10 -44.15
C LYS A 260 30.43 -16.43 -44.99
N ARG A 261 29.22 -16.98 -44.94
CA ARG A 261 28.00 -16.51 -45.62
C ARG A 261 27.04 -16.07 -44.52
N GLY A 262 26.40 -14.90 -44.66
CA GLY A 262 25.64 -14.24 -43.58
C GLY A 262 24.74 -15.19 -42.78
N THR A 263 24.50 -14.89 -41.50
CA THR A 263 23.79 -15.81 -40.60
C THR A 263 22.39 -15.32 -40.21
N ARG A 264 21.57 -16.20 -39.62
CA ARG A 264 20.25 -15.87 -39.07
C ARG A 264 20.32 -15.94 -37.55
N ALA A 265 20.14 -14.81 -36.88
CA ALA A 265 19.96 -14.76 -35.45
C ALA A 265 18.51 -15.10 -35.11
N ARG A 266 18.27 -16.24 -34.47
CA ARG A 266 16.94 -16.64 -33.96
C ARG A 266 16.87 -16.29 -32.49
N ILE A 267 15.99 -15.35 -32.17
CA ILE A 267 15.82 -14.79 -30.82
C ILE A 267 14.47 -15.25 -30.30
N ARG A 268 14.46 -15.80 -29.09
CA ARG A 268 13.23 -16.11 -28.34
C ARG A 268 13.33 -15.45 -26.98
N VAL A 269 12.32 -14.67 -26.61
CA VAL A 269 12.19 -14.07 -25.28
C VAL A 269 11.11 -14.85 -24.54
N LEU A 270 11.42 -15.33 -23.35
CA LEU A 270 10.51 -16.06 -22.48
C LEU A 270 9.99 -15.08 -21.42
N ASP A 271 8.70 -14.80 -21.50
CA ASP A 271 7.96 -13.92 -20.61
C ASP A 271 6.46 -14.13 -20.83
N SER A 272 5.63 -13.97 -19.79
CA SER A 272 4.16 -14.05 -19.92
C SER A 272 3.57 -12.73 -20.42
N SER A 273 4.18 -11.58 -20.12
CA SER A 273 3.66 -10.25 -20.41
C SER A 273 3.94 -9.76 -21.85
N GLU A 274 3.48 -8.55 -22.16
CA GLU A 274 3.85 -7.82 -23.37
C GLU A 274 5.33 -7.40 -23.34
N LEU A 275 5.98 -7.35 -24.51
CA LEU A 275 7.41 -7.08 -24.59
C LEU A 275 7.74 -5.95 -25.56
N ARG A 276 8.89 -5.30 -25.33
CA ARG A 276 9.62 -4.51 -26.32
C ARG A 276 11.02 -5.08 -26.50
N VAL A 277 11.26 -5.71 -27.64
CA VAL A 277 12.53 -6.33 -28.01
C VAL A 277 13.28 -5.43 -28.97
N GLY A 278 14.53 -5.10 -28.63
CA GLY A 278 15.45 -4.34 -29.47
C GLY A 278 16.68 -5.17 -29.84
N VAL A 279 17.04 -5.17 -31.12
CA VAL A 279 18.24 -5.84 -31.62
C VAL A 279 19.17 -4.80 -32.24
N ARG A 280 20.43 -4.80 -31.81
CA ARG A 280 21.49 -3.94 -32.33
C ARG A 280 22.67 -4.77 -32.84
N LEU A 281 23.19 -4.42 -34.01
CA LEU A 281 24.42 -4.96 -34.57
C LEU A 281 25.48 -3.86 -34.58
N ASN A 282 26.60 -4.08 -33.89
CA ASN A 282 27.70 -3.11 -33.76
C ASN A 282 27.23 -1.73 -33.28
N GLY A 283 26.23 -1.69 -32.40
CA GLY A 283 25.62 -0.45 -31.88
C GLY A 283 24.45 0.07 -32.72
N ARG A 284 24.37 -0.26 -34.01
CA ARG A 284 23.28 0.17 -34.89
C ARG A 284 22.02 -0.66 -34.65
N ARG A 285 20.87 -0.02 -34.49
CA ARG A 285 19.56 -0.68 -34.37
C ARG A 285 19.21 -1.39 -35.68
N VAL A 286 18.85 -2.67 -35.57
CA VAL A 286 18.45 -3.52 -36.70
C VAL A 286 16.96 -3.84 -36.65
N VAL A 287 16.43 -4.13 -35.46
CA VAL A 287 15.01 -4.44 -35.23
C VAL A 287 14.55 -3.84 -33.92
N VAL A 288 13.31 -3.36 -33.88
CA VAL A 288 12.52 -3.13 -32.66
C VAL A 288 11.14 -3.76 -32.90
N THR A 289 10.67 -4.58 -31.99
CA THR A 289 9.40 -5.32 -32.15
C THR A 289 8.80 -5.69 -30.80
N ARG A 290 7.52 -6.05 -30.79
CA ARG A 290 6.82 -6.63 -29.62
C ARG A 290 6.76 -8.16 -29.65
N LEU A 291 7.21 -8.78 -30.74
CA LEU A 291 7.16 -10.22 -30.92
C LEU A 291 8.14 -10.94 -29.98
N LYS A 292 7.66 -12.01 -29.33
CA LYS A 292 8.48 -12.88 -28.46
C LYS A 292 9.47 -13.75 -29.24
N ARG A 293 9.25 -13.94 -30.55
CA ARG A 293 10.11 -14.69 -31.48
C ARG A 293 10.51 -13.79 -32.65
N VAL A 294 11.81 -13.61 -32.86
CA VAL A 294 12.34 -12.72 -33.89
C VAL A 294 13.47 -13.43 -34.63
N VAL A 295 13.43 -13.38 -35.96
CA VAL A 295 14.52 -13.87 -36.81
C VAL A 295 15.14 -12.69 -37.53
N VAL A 296 16.40 -12.39 -37.21
CA VAL A 296 17.16 -11.30 -37.84
C VAL A 296 18.17 -11.89 -38.82
N ARG A 297 18.04 -11.54 -40.10
CA ARG A 297 19.00 -11.94 -41.14
C ARG A 297 20.20 -10.99 -41.13
N LEU A 298 21.36 -11.49 -40.71
CA LEU A 298 22.63 -10.76 -40.68
C LEU A 298 23.37 -10.97 -42.01
N ARG A 299 23.02 -10.17 -43.02
CA ARG A 299 23.62 -10.26 -44.36
C ARG A 299 25.10 -9.84 -44.32
N ARG A 300 25.94 -10.47 -45.15
CA ARG A 300 27.40 -10.21 -45.23
C ARG A 300 27.77 -8.72 -45.37
N PRO A 301 27.07 -7.89 -46.17
CA PRO A 301 27.38 -6.46 -46.30
C PRO A 301 27.20 -5.66 -45.00
N ALA A 302 26.30 -6.09 -44.11
CA ALA A 302 26.08 -5.43 -42.82
C ALA A 302 27.12 -5.82 -41.75
N LEU A 303 27.96 -6.81 -42.03
CA LEU A 303 28.98 -7.32 -41.11
C LEU A 303 30.34 -6.68 -41.38
N ARG A 304 30.93 -6.09 -40.33
CA ARG A 304 32.32 -5.60 -40.38
C ARG A 304 33.28 -6.76 -40.62
N ARG A 305 34.39 -6.52 -41.32
CA ARG A 305 35.52 -7.47 -41.35
C ARG A 305 36.00 -7.68 -39.90
N GLY A 306 36.21 -8.94 -39.49
CA GLY A 306 36.59 -9.28 -38.12
C GLY A 306 35.43 -9.35 -37.12
N ARG A 307 35.61 -8.78 -35.93
CA ARG A 307 34.68 -8.93 -34.79
C ARG A 307 33.41 -8.12 -34.97
N ASN A 308 32.28 -8.75 -34.70
CA ASN A 308 30.95 -8.17 -34.70
C ASN A 308 30.28 -8.43 -33.34
N ARG A 309 29.38 -7.51 -32.94
CA ARG A 309 28.65 -7.56 -31.66
C ARG A 309 27.16 -7.45 -31.91
N LEU A 310 26.42 -8.49 -31.59
CA LEU A 310 24.96 -8.49 -31.55
C LEU A 310 24.50 -8.25 -30.11
N THR A 311 23.71 -7.22 -29.88
CA THR A 311 23.09 -6.93 -28.58
C THR A 311 21.58 -7.05 -28.72
N ILE A 312 20.97 -7.88 -27.89
CA ILE A 312 19.53 -8.01 -27.76
C ILE A 312 19.14 -7.44 -26.41
N THR A 313 18.13 -6.58 -26.39
CA THR A 313 17.50 -6.07 -25.17
C THR A 313 16.03 -6.45 -25.21
N ALA A 314 15.50 -6.93 -24.10
CA ALA A 314 14.06 -7.11 -23.91
C ALA A 314 13.64 -6.28 -22.71
N ARG A 315 12.48 -5.62 -22.82
CA ARG A 315 11.80 -4.96 -21.71
C ARG A 315 10.38 -5.48 -21.66
N ASP A 316 9.91 -5.86 -20.49
CA ASP A 316 8.54 -6.32 -20.29
C ASP A 316 7.57 -5.17 -19.95
N ALA A 317 6.29 -5.50 -19.73
CA ALA A 317 5.27 -4.52 -19.36
C ALA A 317 5.50 -3.90 -17.98
N ALA A 318 6.03 -4.69 -17.03
CA ALA A 318 6.41 -4.22 -15.69
C ALA A 318 7.67 -3.33 -15.68
N GLY A 319 8.39 -3.27 -16.80
CA GLY A 319 9.57 -2.47 -16.99
C GLY A 319 10.90 -3.18 -16.68
N ASN A 320 10.87 -4.45 -16.27
CA ASN A 320 12.09 -5.24 -16.10
C ASN A 320 12.81 -5.40 -17.43
N ARG A 321 14.13 -5.50 -17.36
CA ARG A 321 14.98 -5.50 -18.55
C ARG A 321 15.92 -6.69 -18.51
N ALA A 322 16.11 -7.28 -19.68
CA ALA A 322 17.18 -8.22 -19.91
C ALA A 322 18.03 -7.78 -21.10
N ARG A 323 19.31 -8.11 -21.04
CA ARG A 323 20.28 -7.83 -22.09
C ARG A 323 21.11 -9.07 -22.37
N LEU A 324 21.12 -9.51 -23.62
CA LEU A 324 22.03 -10.54 -24.11
C LEU A 324 22.98 -9.94 -25.13
N THR A 325 24.28 -10.15 -24.95
CA THR A 325 25.30 -9.72 -25.91
C THR A 325 26.04 -10.94 -26.45
N ARG A 326 26.13 -11.05 -27.78
CA ARG A 326 26.90 -12.08 -28.48
C ARG A 326 27.95 -11.42 -29.36
N ARG A 327 29.21 -11.79 -29.14
CA ARG A 327 30.31 -11.48 -30.05
C ARG A 327 30.52 -12.66 -31.00
N PHE A 328 30.84 -12.37 -32.26
CA PHE A 328 31.13 -13.36 -33.29
C PHE A 328 32.05 -12.74 -34.35
N VAL A 329 32.69 -13.57 -35.17
CA VAL A 329 33.65 -13.11 -36.18
C VAL A 329 33.11 -13.36 -37.58
N ARG A 330 33.34 -12.43 -38.51
CA ARG A 330 33.18 -12.68 -39.96
C ARG A 330 34.50 -13.25 -40.48
N CYS A 331 34.44 -14.35 -41.25
CA CYS A 331 35.65 -14.91 -41.85
C CYS A 331 36.28 -13.88 -42.81
N ARG A 332 37.61 -13.94 -42.95
CA ARG A 332 38.33 -13.12 -43.92
C ARG A 332 37.79 -13.38 -45.32
#